data_AF-A0A2V8CFV6-F1
#
_entry.id   AF-A0A2V8CFV6-F1
#
_cell.length_a   1.000
_cell.length_b   1.000
_cell.length_c   1.000
_cell.angle_alpha   90.00
_cell.angle_beta   90.00
_cell.angle_gamma   90.00
#
_symmetry.space_group_name_H-M   'P 1'
#
loop_
_entity.id
_entity.type
_entity.pdbx_description
1 polymer ?
#
loop_
_entity_poly.entity_id
_entity_poly.type
_entity_poly.pdbx_seq_one_letter_code
_entity_poly.pdbx_strand_id
1 'polypeptide(L)'
;MTNRIGGIDRDSNYVASRTVGDAGAIARAYQHGLTLGGNGGLTSIPIFDNAMSNETGGYHYAWFHFAVRERIRQGGGGASDNFVMWRAGNAAAAQEQFDRWMAAYKSDASADPQRVKVLRARPRAFVDGCFDKSAAPSFIAEELVFTSRPVSKCSELYPVYSNPRKEAGGPLAANVLKCQLKPIDAHDYALTFTADEVARLKTIFAAGVCDFSKPGVSQRPVVPWAAIGSSNKS
;
A
#
# COMPACT_ATOMS: atom_id res chain seq x y z
N MET A 1 17.75 -21.18 -6.71
CA MET A 1 16.52 -20.79 -7.46
C MET A 1 15.68 -22.04 -7.73
N THR A 2 14.44 -22.08 -7.20
CA THR A 2 13.51 -23.19 -7.43
C THR A 2 12.84 -23.03 -8.80
N ASN A 3 12.87 -24.07 -9.63
CA ASN A 3 12.26 -24.10 -10.97
C ASN A 3 11.03 -25.02 -11.05
N ARG A 4 10.53 -25.52 -9.91
CA ARG A 4 9.44 -26.50 -9.80
C ARG A 4 8.13 -25.90 -9.28
N ILE A 5 8.04 -24.59 -9.17
CA ILE A 5 6.82 -23.92 -8.69
C ILE A 5 5.90 -23.68 -9.89
N GLY A 6 4.87 -24.51 -10.01
CA GLY A 6 3.80 -24.37 -10.99
C GLY A 6 2.75 -23.33 -10.56
N GLY A 7 1.48 -23.67 -10.69
CA GLY A 7 0.37 -22.79 -10.35
C GLY A 7 -0.84 -23.59 -9.89
N ILE A 8 -1.96 -22.88 -9.82
CA ILE A 8 -3.30 -23.43 -9.67
C ILE A 8 -4.14 -23.10 -10.91
N ASP A 9 -5.00 -24.04 -11.33
CA ASP A 9 -6.04 -23.79 -12.34
C ASP A 9 -7.27 -23.09 -11.72
N ARG A 10 -8.33 -22.94 -12.52
CA ARG A 10 -9.57 -22.25 -12.10
C ARG A 10 -10.31 -23.00 -10.97
N ASP A 11 -10.08 -24.30 -10.85
CA ASP A 11 -10.75 -25.17 -9.88
C ASP A 11 -9.83 -25.44 -8.68
N SER A 12 -8.76 -24.64 -8.53
CA SER A 12 -7.75 -24.73 -7.47
C SER A 12 -6.91 -26.02 -7.49
N ASN A 13 -6.86 -26.75 -8.61
CA ASN A 13 -5.95 -27.89 -8.74
C ASN A 13 -4.53 -27.42 -9.06
N TYR A 14 -3.53 -28.09 -8.51
CA TYR A 14 -2.13 -27.82 -8.83
C TYR A 14 -1.82 -28.21 -10.28
N VAL A 15 -1.18 -27.29 -11.01
CA VAL A 15 -0.74 -27.50 -12.39
C VAL A 15 0.74 -27.14 -12.53
N ALA A 16 1.44 -27.76 -13.50
CA ALA A 16 2.86 -27.51 -13.72
C ALA A 16 3.15 -26.10 -14.27
N SER A 17 2.21 -25.53 -15.02
CA SER A 17 2.31 -24.17 -15.57
C SER A 17 2.01 -23.12 -14.50
N ARG A 18 2.68 -21.96 -14.57
CA ARG A 18 2.38 -20.81 -13.70
C ARG A 18 0.97 -20.26 -13.99
N THR A 19 0.23 -19.91 -12.94
CA THR A 19 -1.08 -19.25 -13.09
C THR A 19 -0.93 -17.88 -13.75
N VAL A 20 -1.80 -17.60 -14.72
CA VAL A 20 -1.85 -16.30 -15.40
C VAL A 20 -3.10 -15.56 -14.94
N GLY A 21 -2.93 -14.36 -14.41
CA GLY A 21 -4.06 -13.52 -14.00
C GLY A 21 -4.92 -13.11 -15.20
N ASP A 22 -6.23 -13.35 -15.10
CA ASP A 22 -7.24 -12.96 -16.08
C ASP A 22 -7.40 -11.43 -16.11
N ALA A 23 -7.23 -10.83 -17.28
CA ALA A 23 -7.24 -9.38 -17.44
C ALA A 23 -8.62 -8.77 -17.10
N GLY A 24 -9.71 -9.46 -17.42
CA GLY A 24 -11.07 -9.01 -17.11
C GLY A 24 -11.38 -9.05 -15.62
N ALA A 25 -10.96 -10.10 -14.91
CA ALA A 25 -11.09 -10.21 -13.46
C ALA A 25 -10.27 -9.15 -12.74
N ILE A 26 -9.03 -8.91 -13.19
CA ILE A 26 -8.15 -7.86 -12.65
C ILE A 26 -8.78 -6.48 -12.86
N ALA A 27 -9.30 -6.20 -14.06
CA ALA A 27 -10.02 -4.97 -14.36
C ALA A 27 -11.17 -4.71 -13.37
N ARG A 28 -12.01 -5.72 -13.15
CA ARG A 28 -13.14 -5.66 -12.22
C ARG A 28 -12.68 -5.51 -10.77
N ALA A 29 -11.62 -6.20 -10.37
CA ALA A 29 -11.05 -6.06 -9.02
C ALA A 29 -10.63 -4.62 -8.71
N TYR A 30 -10.07 -3.91 -9.70
CA TYR A 30 -9.79 -2.48 -9.57
C TYR A 30 -11.05 -1.62 -9.55
N GLN A 31 -11.97 -1.81 -10.51
CA GLN A 31 -13.19 -0.99 -10.63
C GLN A 31 -14.11 -1.09 -9.42
N HIS A 32 -14.19 -2.26 -8.79
CA HIS A 32 -15.02 -2.49 -7.61
C HIS A 32 -14.29 -2.24 -6.29
N GLY A 33 -13.03 -1.79 -6.33
CA GLY A 33 -12.28 -1.45 -5.11
C GLY A 33 -11.87 -2.66 -4.27
N LEU A 34 -11.85 -3.88 -4.84
CA LEU A 34 -11.29 -5.07 -4.16
C LEU A 34 -9.79 -4.89 -3.86
N THR A 35 -9.12 -4.07 -4.67
CA THR A 35 -7.84 -3.47 -4.30
C THR A 35 -8.10 -2.03 -3.86
N LEU A 36 -7.77 -1.70 -2.60
CA LEU A 36 -7.85 -0.34 -2.11
C LEU A 36 -6.97 0.59 -2.98
N GLY A 37 -7.59 1.58 -3.61
CA GLY A 37 -6.92 2.69 -4.29
C GLY A 37 -7.21 4.01 -3.58
N GLY A 38 -6.37 5.03 -3.76
CA GLY A 38 -6.63 6.36 -3.20
C GLY A 38 -7.71 7.15 -3.97
N ASN A 39 -7.94 6.81 -5.22
CA ASN A 39 -8.77 7.53 -6.18
C ASN A 39 -10.27 7.12 -6.11
N GLY A 40 -10.90 7.26 -4.96
CA GLY A 40 -12.33 6.92 -4.77
C GLY A 40 -13.04 7.75 -3.70
N GLY A 41 -12.48 8.90 -3.36
CA GLY A 41 -12.93 9.78 -2.28
C GLY A 41 -12.00 9.78 -1.06
N LEU A 42 -11.14 8.77 -0.90
CA LEU A 42 -10.22 8.67 0.26
C LEU A 42 -9.28 9.87 0.37
N THR A 43 -8.86 10.47 -0.74
CA THR A 43 -7.99 11.67 -0.75
C THR A 43 -8.68 12.94 -0.25
N SER A 44 -9.99 12.90 -0.04
CA SER A 44 -10.83 14.03 0.31
C SER A 44 -11.49 13.92 1.69
N ILE A 45 -11.13 12.91 2.49
CA ILE A 45 -11.66 12.71 3.85
C ILE A 45 -10.53 12.66 4.87
N PRO A 46 -10.77 13.00 6.15
CA PRO A 46 -9.82 12.72 7.22
C PRO A 46 -9.57 11.21 7.33
N ILE A 47 -8.31 10.81 7.43
CA ILE A 47 -7.90 9.44 7.69
C ILE A 47 -6.95 9.44 8.88
N PHE A 48 -7.27 8.62 9.87
CA PHE A 48 -6.37 8.28 10.95
C PHE A 48 -6.10 6.78 10.92
N ASP A 49 -4.82 6.41 10.95
CA ASP A 49 -4.36 5.02 11.01
C ASP A 49 -3.66 4.77 12.34
N ASN A 50 -4.29 3.98 13.20
CA ASN A 50 -3.69 3.47 14.42
C ASN A 50 -2.86 2.22 14.10
N ALA A 51 -1.62 2.44 13.64
CA ALA A 51 -0.74 1.42 13.11
C ALA A 51 -0.11 0.54 14.23
N MET A 52 -0.95 -0.30 14.83
CA MET A 52 -0.64 -1.18 15.97
C MET A 52 0.05 -2.50 15.61
N SER A 53 0.42 -2.72 14.34
CA SER A 53 1.04 -3.99 13.92
C SER A 53 2.30 -4.30 14.74
N ASN A 54 2.29 -5.46 15.40
CA ASN A 54 3.43 -5.98 16.13
C ASN A 54 4.27 -6.85 15.18
N GLU A 55 5.50 -6.43 14.91
CA GLU A 55 6.49 -7.18 14.12
C GLU A 55 7.12 -8.35 14.91
N THR A 56 6.52 -8.75 16.04
CA THR A 56 6.96 -9.88 16.86
C THR A 56 6.46 -11.20 16.25
N GLY A 57 7.27 -12.26 16.36
CA GLY A 57 6.90 -13.60 15.89
C GLY A 57 7.07 -13.82 14.39
N GLY A 58 7.78 -12.94 13.68
CA GLY A 58 8.15 -13.11 12.28
C GLY A 58 7.08 -12.69 11.26
N TYR A 59 5.98 -12.07 11.71
CA TYR A 59 4.96 -11.53 10.82
C TYR A 59 5.26 -10.06 10.47
N HIS A 60 5.46 -9.80 9.17
CA HIS A 60 5.77 -8.46 8.66
C HIS A 60 4.53 -7.80 8.06
N TYR A 61 3.75 -7.13 8.89
CA TYR A 61 2.47 -6.51 8.50
C TYR A 61 2.44 -5.00 8.68
N ALA A 62 3.39 -4.41 9.41
CA ALA A 62 3.43 -2.97 9.61
C ALA A 62 3.61 -2.19 8.30
N TRP A 63 4.23 -2.81 7.29
CA TRP A 63 4.37 -2.19 5.96
C TRP A 63 3.03 -1.91 5.28
N PHE A 64 1.94 -2.61 5.61
CA PHE A 64 0.63 -2.37 5.01
C PHE A 64 0.12 -0.96 5.29
N HIS A 65 0.38 -0.41 6.48
CA HIS A 65 0.02 0.98 6.83
C HIS A 65 0.70 1.99 5.89
N PHE A 66 1.99 1.79 5.63
CA PHE A 66 2.75 2.60 4.68
C PHE A 66 2.28 2.39 3.23
N ALA A 67 1.89 1.17 2.87
CA ALA A 67 1.30 0.89 1.55
C ALA A 67 -0.03 1.62 1.35
N VAL A 68 -0.89 1.69 2.39
CA VAL A 68 -2.13 2.48 2.36
C VAL A 68 -1.82 3.97 2.18
N ARG A 69 -0.92 4.53 2.98
CA ARG A 69 -0.49 5.93 2.82
C ARG A 69 0.04 6.20 1.41
N GLU A 70 0.86 5.31 0.85
CA GLU A 70 1.38 5.45 -0.51
C GLU A 70 0.27 5.43 -1.57
N ARG A 71 -0.79 4.63 -1.39
CA ARG A 71 -1.97 4.64 -2.28
C ARG A 71 -2.74 5.96 -2.20
N ILE A 72 -2.87 6.53 -1.00
CA ILE A 72 -3.46 7.87 -0.81
C ILE A 72 -2.59 8.91 -1.50
N ARG A 73 -1.27 8.86 -1.31
CA ARG A 73 -0.30 9.77 -1.93
C ARG A 73 -0.40 9.74 -3.46
N GLN A 74 -0.47 8.55 -4.05
CA GLN A 74 -0.67 8.37 -5.50
C GLN A 74 -2.00 8.97 -5.99
N GLY A 75 -3.10 8.71 -5.27
CA GLY A 75 -4.41 9.29 -5.60
C GLY A 75 -4.49 10.80 -5.37
N GLY A 76 -3.68 11.34 -4.46
CA GLY A 76 -3.64 12.75 -4.09
C GLY A 76 -2.63 13.58 -4.87
N GLY A 77 -2.08 13.07 -5.98
CA GLY A 77 -1.11 13.80 -6.81
C GLY A 77 0.26 13.99 -6.14
N GLY A 78 0.65 13.05 -5.27
CA GLY A 78 1.91 13.11 -4.51
C GLY A 78 1.73 13.52 -3.05
N ALA A 79 0.52 13.88 -2.63
CA ALA A 79 0.21 14.38 -1.28
C ALA A 79 -0.67 13.42 -0.48
N SER A 80 -0.38 13.28 0.82
CA SER A 80 -1.17 12.47 1.77
C SER A 80 -1.49 13.23 3.06
N ASP A 81 -1.62 14.56 2.99
CA ASP A 81 -1.83 15.43 4.16
C ASP A 81 -3.14 15.14 4.92
N ASN A 82 -4.09 14.45 4.30
CA ASN A 82 -5.33 14.00 4.93
C ASN A 82 -5.17 12.68 5.71
N PHE A 83 -3.96 12.13 5.79
CA PHE A 83 -3.66 10.86 6.45
C PHE A 83 -2.68 11.07 7.60
N VAL A 84 -3.13 10.85 8.83
CA VAL A 84 -2.29 10.85 10.05
C VAL A 84 -2.09 9.40 10.49
N MET A 85 -0.85 9.04 10.81
CA MET A 85 -0.48 7.69 11.25
C MET A 85 0.21 7.74 12.61
N TRP A 86 -0.27 6.94 13.56
CA TRP A 86 0.39 6.74 14.85
C TRP A 86 0.87 5.31 15.01
N ARG A 87 2.13 5.11 15.43
CA ARG A 87 2.63 3.79 15.88
C ARG A 87 2.43 3.65 17.38
N ALA A 88 1.85 2.52 17.80
CA ALA A 88 1.46 2.28 19.19
C ALA A 88 0.53 3.38 19.76
N GLY A 89 -0.46 3.81 18.98
CA GLY A 89 -1.32 4.93 19.33
C GLY A 89 -2.24 4.65 20.52
N ASN A 90 -2.43 5.66 21.38
CA ASN A 90 -3.50 5.69 22.36
C ASN A 90 -4.84 5.95 21.66
N ALA A 91 -5.73 4.95 21.65
CA ALA A 91 -6.99 5.01 20.92
C ALA A 91 -7.91 6.14 21.39
N ALA A 92 -7.98 6.42 22.70
CA ALA A 92 -8.83 7.47 23.24
C ALA A 92 -8.31 8.86 22.84
N ALA A 93 -7.00 9.10 22.97
CA ALA A 93 -6.40 10.35 22.55
C ALA A 93 -6.54 10.58 21.03
N ALA A 94 -6.41 9.51 20.24
CA ALA A 94 -6.59 9.57 18.80
C ALA A 94 -8.04 9.90 18.42
N GLN A 95 -9.01 9.24 19.05
CA GLN A 95 -10.43 9.48 18.82
C GLN A 95 -10.79 10.94 19.12
N GLU A 96 -10.32 11.49 20.24
CA GLU A 96 -10.57 12.88 20.62
C GLU A 96 -10.06 13.88 19.55
N GLN A 97 -8.86 13.65 19.01
CA GLN A 97 -8.30 14.50 17.95
C GLN A 97 -9.03 14.32 16.61
N PHE A 98 -9.39 13.08 16.28
CA PHE A 98 -10.10 12.77 15.05
C PHE A 98 -11.52 13.34 15.06
N ASP A 99 -12.23 13.29 16.18
CA ASP A 99 -13.55 13.89 16.37
C ASP A 99 -13.49 15.41 16.22
N ARG A 100 -12.47 16.07 16.78
CA ARG A 100 -12.21 17.51 16.56
C ARG A 100 -12.01 17.83 15.09
N TRP A 101 -11.21 17.04 14.37
CA TRP A 101 -10.97 17.23 12.95
C TRP A 101 -12.26 17.08 12.13
N MET A 102 -13.03 16.02 12.40
CA MET A 102 -14.29 15.73 11.74
C MET A 102 -15.31 16.84 11.96
N ALA A 103 -15.48 17.28 13.22
CA ALA A 103 -16.39 18.37 13.58
C ALA A 103 -16.00 19.69 12.89
N ALA A 104 -14.71 20.05 12.90
CA ALA A 104 -14.21 21.28 12.29
C ALA A 104 -14.38 21.31 10.77
N TYR A 105 -14.12 20.21 10.05
CA TYR A 105 -14.32 20.20 8.59
C TYR A 105 -15.81 20.22 8.23
N LYS A 106 -16.66 19.57 9.03
CA LYS A 106 -18.11 19.55 8.80
C LYS A 106 -18.78 20.90 9.11
N SER A 107 -18.25 21.70 10.03
CA SER A 107 -18.77 23.04 10.34
C SER A 107 -18.31 24.11 9.35
N ASP A 108 -17.31 23.82 8.51
CA ASP A 108 -16.83 24.73 7.48
C ASP A 108 -17.87 24.92 6.35
N ALA A 109 -18.61 26.03 6.45
CA ALA A 109 -19.67 26.42 5.51
C ALA A 109 -19.16 27.13 4.24
N SER A 110 -17.85 27.25 4.03
CA SER A 110 -17.30 27.86 2.81
C SER A 110 -17.69 27.10 1.53
N ALA A 111 -17.53 27.72 0.37
CA ALA A 111 -17.72 27.06 -0.93
C ALA A 111 -16.49 26.26 -1.41
N ASP A 112 -15.44 26.17 -0.59
CA ASP A 112 -14.18 25.51 -0.97
C ASP A 112 -14.37 24.00 -1.24
N PRO A 113 -13.55 23.37 -2.09
CA PRO A 113 -13.58 21.93 -2.28
C PRO A 113 -13.41 21.15 -0.97
N GLN A 114 -14.11 20.02 -0.81
CA GLN A 114 -14.08 19.23 0.44
C GLN A 114 -12.66 18.92 0.93
N ARG A 115 -11.75 18.55 0.02
CA ARG A 115 -10.35 18.28 0.37
C ARG A 115 -9.68 19.50 1.01
N VAL A 116 -9.93 20.71 0.50
CA VAL A 116 -9.36 21.95 1.06
C VAL A 116 -9.85 22.16 2.49
N LYS A 117 -11.15 21.98 2.73
CA LYS A 117 -11.75 22.05 4.07
C LYS A 117 -11.13 21.04 5.03
N VAL A 118 -11.01 19.78 4.59
CA VAL A 118 -10.38 18.71 5.37
C VAL A 118 -8.95 19.06 5.75
N LEU A 119 -8.13 19.51 4.81
CA LEU A 119 -6.74 19.85 5.10
C LEU A 119 -6.62 21.05 6.05
N ARG A 120 -7.46 22.08 5.86
CA ARG A 120 -7.53 23.26 6.72
C ARG A 120 -7.98 22.93 8.14
N ALA A 121 -8.92 22.00 8.29
CA ALA A 121 -9.52 21.62 9.57
C ALA A 121 -8.66 20.67 10.41
N ARG A 122 -7.53 20.14 9.88
CA ARG A 122 -6.67 19.22 10.62
C ARG A 122 -6.09 19.91 11.86
N PRO A 123 -6.29 19.38 13.08
CA PRO A 123 -5.67 19.95 14.27
C PRO A 123 -4.15 20.00 14.11
N ARG A 124 -3.53 21.14 14.43
CA ARG A 124 -2.07 21.33 14.27
C ARG A 124 -1.23 20.32 15.08
N ALA A 125 -1.75 19.90 16.24
CA ALA A 125 -1.11 18.89 17.08
C ALA A 125 -1.38 17.45 16.63
N PHE A 126 -2.32 17.23 15.71
CA PHE A 126 -2.65 15.91 15.19
C PHE A 126 -1.80 15.61 13.94
N VAL A 127 -0.57 15.22 14.23
CA VAL A 127 0.48 14.89 13.27
C VAL A 127 0.89 13.44 13.42
N ASP A 128 1.70 12.95 12.49
CA ASP A 128 2.30 11.63 12.61
C ASP A 128 3.19 11.50 13.85
N GLY A 129 3.35 10.26 14.30
CA GLY A 129 4.29 9.98 15.37
C GLY A 129 4.08 8.61 15.99
N CYS A 130 4.60 8.46 17.20
CA CYS A 130 4.44 7.24 17.98
C CYS A 130 4.42 7.55 19.47
N PHE A 131 3.94 6.60 20.27
CA PHE A 131 4.15 6.64 21.71
C PHE A 131 5.40 5.84 22.08
N ASP A 132 6.21 6.35 23.01
CA ASP A 132 7.33 5.57 23.55
C ASP A 132 6.86 4.33 24.33
N LYS A 133 7.81 3.47 24.74
CA LYS A 133 7.53 2.23 25.46
C LYS A 133 7.65 2.37 26.99
N SER A 134 7.65 3.60 27.52
CA SER A 134 7.74 3.82 28.96
C SER A 134 6.44 3.44 29.67
N ALA A 135 6.48 3.32 31.00
CA ALA A 135 5.29 3.00 31.80
C ALA A 135 4.19 4.07 31.70
N ALA A 136 4.57 5.32 31.43
CA ALA A 136 3.67 6.44 31.16
C ALA A 136 4.00 7.00 29.75
N PRO A 137 3.48 6.37 28.68
CA PRO A 137 3.93 6.65 27.31
C PRO A 137 3.78 8.12 26.92
N SER A 138 4.86 8.70 26.41
CA SER A 138 4.84 10.06 25.84
C SER A 138 4.75 10.00 24.31
N PHE A 139 4.04 10.96 23.71
CA PHE A 139 3.93 11.08 22.27
C PHE A 139 5.18 11.74 21.67
N ILE A 140 5.74 11.12 20.64
CA ILE A 140 6.87 11.61 19.85
C ILE A 140 6.31 11.98 18.47
N ALA A 141 6.22 13.27 18.19
CA ALA A 141 5.79 13.78 16.89
C ALA A 141 6.94 13.69 15.87
N GLU A 142 6.81 12.81 14.89
CA GLU A 142 7.82 12.53 13.87
C GLU A 142 7.15 12.09 12.57
N GLU A 143 7.73 12.45 11.42
CA GLU A 143 7.32 11.87 10.15
C GLU A 143 7.61 10.37 10.14
N LEU A 144 6.59 9.57 9.84
CA LEU A 144 6.74 8.13 9.70
C LEU A 144 7.06 7.77 8.25
N VAL A 145 8.30 7.35 8.02
CA VAL A 145 8.80 6.91 6.71
C VAL A 145 9.01 5.39 6.66
N PHE A 146 8.72 4.78 5.52
CA PHE A 146 9.04 3.38 5.28
C PHE A 146 10.53 3.23 4.93
N THR A 147 11.31 2.67 5.85
CA THR A 147 12.76 2.51 5.71
C THR A 147 13.19 1.14 6.21
N SER A 148 14.22 0.57 5.59
CA SER A 148 14.81 -0.71 5.99
C SER A 148 15.71 -0.62 7.22
N ARG A 149 16.07 0.59 7.66
CA ARG A 149 16.87 0.85 8.86
C ARG A 149 16.24 1.99 9.66
N PRO A 150 16.32 1.97 11.00
CA PRO A 150 15.84 3.09 11.81
C PRO A 150 16.53 4.41 11.42
N VAL A 151 15.74 5.47 11.26
CA VAL A 151 16.18 6.85 10.95
C VAL A 151 15.60 7.90 11.90
N SER A 152 14.75 7.46 12.83
CA SER A 152 13.98 8.29 13.77
C SER A 152 13.69 7.50 15.04
N LYS A 153 13.29 8.19 16.13
CA LYS A 153 12.99 7.51 17.39
C LYS A 153 11.82 6.52 17.24
N CYS A 154 10.81 6.90 16.48
CA CYS A 154 9.67 6.02 16.21
C CYS A 154 10.05 4.78 15.40
N SER A 155 10.96 4.91 14.43
CA SER A 155 11.44 3.75 13.65
C SER A 155 12.39 2.83 14.44
N GLU A 156 13.08 3.35 15.46
CA GLU A 156 13.86 2.52 16.40
C GLU A 156 12.95 1.72 17.33
N LEU A 157 11.91 2.37 17.88
CA LEU A 157 10.96 1.73 18.78
C LEU A 157 10.07 0.72 18.05
N TYR A 158 9.68 1.04 16.82
CA TYR A 158 8.76 0.26 16.00
C TYR A 158 9.33 0.07 14.60
N PRO A 159 10.33 -0.81 14.44
CA PRO A 159 10.87 -1.14 13.13
C PRO A 159 9.77 -1.64 12.19
N VAL A 160 10.01 -1.48 10.90
CA VAL A 160 9.12 -1.95 9.84
C VAL A 160 9.98 -2.73 8.87
N TYR A 161 9.60 -3.98 8.64
CA TYR A 161 10.30 -4.81 7.68
C TYR A 161 9.57 -4.79 6.34
N SER A 162 10.35 -4.96 5.29
CA SER A 162 9.83 -5.02 3.93
C SER A 162 9.17 -6.36 3.64
N ASN A 163 8.70 -6.53 2.40
CA ASN A 163 8.11 -7.76 1.91
C ASN A 163 8.80 -8.21 0.61
N PRO A 164 8.74 -9.52 0.28
CA PRO A 164 9.44 -10.05 -0.89
C PRO A 164 9.09 -9.36 -2.21
N ARG A 165 7.87 -8.85 -2.38
CA ARG A 165 7.47 -8.15 -3.61
C ARG A 165 8.11 -6.77 -3.71
N LYS A 166 8.24 -6.05 -2.60
CA LYS A 166 8.95 -4.76 -2.52
C LYS A 166 10.45 -4.93 -2.73
N GLU A 167 11.03 -5.97 -2.14
CA GLU A 167 12.46 -6.31 -2.31
C GLU A 167 12.78 -6.78 -3.73
N ALA A 168 11.80 -7.36 -4.43
CA ALA A 168 11.90 -7.67 -5.86
C ALA A 168 11.67 -6.45 -6.79
N GLY A 169 11.68 -5.22 -6.26
CA GLY A 169 11.54 -3.98 -7.03
C GLY A 169 10.10 -3.47 -7.20
N GLY A 170 9.10 -4.14 -6.61
CA GLY A 170 7.71 -3.70 -6.66
C GLY A 170 7.47 -2.37 -5.93
N PRO A 171 6.36 -1.66 -6.21
CA PRO A 171 6.04 -0.41 -5.52
C PRO A 171 5.58 -0.67 -4.07
N LEU A 172 5.87 0.28 -3.16
CA LEU A 172 5.40 0.21 -1.76
C LEU A 172 3.87 0.15 -1.66
N ALA A 173 3.16 0.80 -2.58
CA ALA A 173 1.70 0.72 -2.68
C ALA A 173 1.16 -0.71 -2.77
N ALA A 174 1.95 -1.67 -3.29
CA ALA A 174 1.56 -3.07 -3.46
C ALA A 174 0.14 -3.25 -4.04
N ASN A 175 -0.23 -2.41 -5.01
CA ASN A 175 -1.55 -2.37 -5.65
C ASN A 175 -1.48 -2.81 -7.13
N VAL A 176 -0.39 -3.46 -7.55
CA VAL A 176 -0.22 -4.04 -8.88
C VAL A 176 -0.52 -5.55 -8.81
N LEU A 177 -1.71 -5.94 -9.27
CA LEU A 177 -2.17 -7.34 -9.27
C LEU A 177 -1.42 -8.18 -10.31
N LYS A 178 -1.17 -7.60 -11.48
CA LYS A 178 -0.37 -8.19 -12.57
C LYS A 178 0.49 -7.10 -13.19
N CYS A 179 1.80 -7.29 -13.21
CA CYS A 179 2.74 -6.38 -13.84
C CYS A 179 2.77 -6.62 -15.37
N GLN A 180 3.14 -5.60 -16.12
CA GLN A 180 3.66 -5.81 -17.48
C GLN A 180 5.06 -6.44 -17.37
N LEU A 181 5.48 -7.18 -18.40
CA LEU A 181 6.79 -7.85 -18.38
C LEU A 181 7.78 -7.11 -19.27
N LYS A 182 9.06 -7.14 -18.87
CA LYS A 182 10.21 -6.73 -19.67
C LYS A 182 11.25 -7.86 -19.73
N PRO A 183 12.12 -7.89 -20.76
CA PRO A 183 13.27 -8.78 -20.78
C PRO A 183 14.13 -8.63 -19.53
N ILE A 184 14.83 -9.70 -19.14
CA ILE A 184 15.80 -9.64 -18.05
C ILE A 184 17.02 -8.84 -18.51
N ASP A 185 17.32 -7.77 -17.78
CA ASP A 185 18.55 -7.00 -17.89
C ASP A 185 19.35 -7.18 -16.58
N ALA A 186 20.61 -7.59 -16.69
CA ALA A 186 21.48 -7.76 -15.52
C ALA A 186 21.75 -6.42 -14.81
N HIS A 187 21.68 -5.30 -15.52
CA HIS A 187 21.86 -3.96 -14.96
C HIS A 187 20.70 -3.51 -14.07
N ASP A 188 19.56 -4.21 -14.09
CA ASP A 188 18.44 -3.95 -13.16
C ASP A 188 18.74 -4.38 -11.72
N TYR A 189 19.81 -5.15 -11.49
CA TYR A 189 20.11 -5.77 -10.20
C TYR A 189 21.35 -5.14 -9.57
N ALA A 190 21.26 -4.86 -8.27
CA ALA A 190 22.41 -4.36 -7.48
C ALA A 190 23.52 -5.40 -7.31
N LEU A 191 23.19 -6.69 -7.46
CA LEU A 191 24.14 -7.80 -7.39
C LEU A 191 24.61 -8.16 -8.80
N THR A 192 25.91 -8.42 -8.93
CA THR A 192 26.47 -8.97 -10.17
C THR A 192 26.17 -10.45 -10.26
N PHE A 193 25.46 -10.85 -11.32
CA PHE A 193 25.24 -12.26 -11.66
C PHE A 193 26.32 -12.76 -12.61
N THR A 194 26.71 -14.02 -12.45
CA THR A 194 27.49 -14.74 -13.45
C THR A 194 26.67 -14.97 -14.72
N ALA A 195 27.34 -15.24 -15.84
CA ALA A 195 26.67 -15.54 -17.11
C ALA A 195 25.70 -16.73 -16.99
N ASP A 196 26.10 -17.78 -16.26
CA ASP A 196 25.28 -18.96 -16.01
C ASP A 196 24.03 -18.65 -15.18
N GLU A 197 24.14 -17.76 -14.20
CA GLU A 197 22.98 -17.33 -13.40
C GLU A 197 22.01 -16.48 -14.23
N VAL A 198 22.51 -15.60 -15.09
CA VAL A 198 21.66 -14.83 -16.03
C VAL A 198 20.97 -15.77 -17.02
N ALA A 199 21.69 -16.76 -17.56
CA ALA A 199 21.10 -17.77 -18.44
C ALA A 199 20.00 -18.56 -17.73
N ARG A 200 20.25 -18.96 -16.47
CA ARG A 200 19.25 -19.65 -15.64
C ARG A 200 18.03 -18.78 -15.36
N LEU A 201 18.20 -17.49 -15.07
CA LEU A 201 17.09 -16.54 -14.88
C LEU A 201 16.23 -16.44 -16.14
N LYS A 202 16.85 -16.31 -17.32
CA LYS A 202 16.15 -16.26 -18.61
C LYS A 202 15.37 -17.54 -18.90
N THR A 203 15.86 -18.70 -18.47
CA THR A 203 15.12 -19.96 -18.57
C THR A 203 13.92 -20.01 -17.62
N ILE A 204 14.07 -19.55 -16.37
CA ILE A 204 12.98 -19.57 -15.37
C ILE A 204 11.88 -18.57 -15.72
N PHE A 205 12.26 -17.41 -16.26
CA PHE A 205 11.37 -16.30 -16.61
C PHE A 205 11.44 -16.02 -18.12
N ALA A 206 11.13 -17.02 -18.93
CA ALA A 206 11.21 -16.92 -20.41
C ALA A 206 10.34 -15.79 -20.99
N ALA A 207 9.22 -15.46 -20.35
CA ALA A 207 8.35 -14.35 -20.74
C ALA A 207 8.81 -12.98 -20.22
N GLY A 208 9.90 -12.93 -19.43
CA GLY A 208 10.40 -11.73 -18.77
C GLY A 208 10.02 -11.60 -17.31
N VAL A 209 10.48 -10.52 -16.70
CA VAL A 209 10.26 -10.13 -15.30
C VAL A 209 9.39 -8.88 -15.23
N CYS A 210 8.86 -8.56 -14.05
CA CYS A 210 7.99 -7.39 -13.89
C CYS A 210 8.70 -6.08 -14.27
N ASP A 211 8.04 -5.32 -15.14
CA ASP A 211 8.35 -3.93 -15.44
C ASP A 211 7.53 -3.02 -14.52
N PHE A 212 8.07 -2.74 -13.34
CA PHE A 212 7.41 -1.87 -12.36
C PHE A 212 7.46 -0.37 -12.72
N SER A 213 8.15 0.00 -13.81
CA SER A 213 8.09 1.36 -14.36
C SER A 213 6.77 1.64 -15.08
N LYS A 214 6.04 0.58 -15.44
CA LYS A 214 4.75 0.66 -16.13
C LYS A 214 3.57 0.40 -15.18
N PRO A 215 2.38 0.96 -15.49
CA PRO A 215 1.15 0.59 -14.81
C PRO A 215 0.87 -0.92 -14.90
N GLY A 216 0.18 -1.45 -13.89
CA GLY A 216 -0.28 -2.83 -13.91
C GLY A 216 -1.20 -3.13 -15.08
N VAL A 217 -1.19 -4.39 -15.54
CA VAL A 217 -2.12 -4.87 -16.56
C VAL A 217 -3.55 -4.64 -16.09
N SER A 218 -4.35 -3.98 -16.92
CA SER A 218 -5.74 -3.62 -16.62
C SER A 218 -5.94 -2.73 -15.39
N GLN A 219 -4.87 -2.18 -14.82
CA GLN A 219 -4.96 -1.23 -13.71
C GLN A 219 -5.72 0.01 -14.15
N ARG A 220 -6.72 0.38 -13.34
CA ARG A 220 -7.60 1.50 -13.65
C ARG A 220 -8.20 2.06 -12.35
N PRO A 221 -8.76 3.27 -12.39
CA PRO A 221 -9.43 3.83 -11.24
C PRO A 221 -10.59 2.96 -10.72
N VAL A 222 -10.85 3.02 -9.42
CA VAL A 222 -12.11 2.51 -8.83
C VAL A 222 -13.26 3.34 -9.39
N VAL A 223 -14.41 2.72 -9.58
CA VAL A 223 -15.65 3.36 -10.01
C VAL A 223 -16.57 3.43 -8.78
N PRO A 224 -16.71 4.61 -8.15
CA PRO A 224 -17.65 4.79 -7.07
C PRO A 224 -19.08 4.46 -7.54
N TRP A 225 -19.86 3.81 -6.68
CA TRP A 225 -21.27 3.49 -6.94
C TRP A 225 -21.51 2.65 -8.21
N ALA A 226 -20.58 1.75 -8.53
CA ALA A 226 -20.73 0.85 -9.68
C ALA A 226 -22.01 0.01 -9.57
N ALA A 227 -22.90 0.15 -10.56
CA ALA A 227 -24.06 -0.72 -10.69
C ALA A 227 -23.60 -2.13 -11.07
N ILE A 228 -23.81 -3.11 -10.19
CA ILE A 228 -23.68 -4.52 -10.53
C ILE A 228 -25.02 -4.90 -11.15
N GLY A 229 -25.08 -5.04 -12.48
CA GLY A 229 -26.29 -5.49 -13.17
C GLY A 229 -26.83 -6.77 -12.53
N SER A 230 -28.15 -6.92 -12.51
CA SER A 230 -28.80 -8.14 -12.01
C SER A 230 -28.16 -9.36 -12.67
N SER A 231 -27.72 -10.33 -11.87
CA SER A 231 -27.25 -11.60 -12.43
C SER A 231 -28.42 -12.23 -13.18
N ASN A 232 -28.31 -12.29 -14.50
CA ASN A 232 -29.15 -13.20 -15.25
C ASN A 232 -28.68 -14.59 -14.85
N LYS A 233 -29.47 -15.24 -13.98
CA LYS A 233 -29.32 -16.68 -13.72
C LYS A 233 -29.51 -17.37 -15.07
N SER A 234 -28.40 -17.79 -15.68
CA SER A 234 -28.38 -18.79 -16.75
C SER A 234 -28.48 -20.17 -16.15
#